data_AF-A0A7Y3C2A7-F1
#
_entry.id   AF-A0A7Y3C2A7-F1
#
_cell.length_a   1.000
_cell.length_b   1.000
_cell.length_c   1.000
_cell.angle_alpha   90.00
_cell.angle_beta   90.00
_cell.angle_gamma   90.00
#
_symmetry.space_group_name_H-M   'P 1'
#
loop_
_entity.id
_entity.type
_entity.pdbx_description
1 polymer ?
#
loop_
_entity_poly.entity_id
_entity_poly.type
_entity_poly.pdbx_seq_one_letter_code
_entity_poly.pdbx_strand_id
1 'polypeptide(L)'
;MPVFTRYRDGVLVLTVDGDFTANELHRVAHGAFQDDATPQVVPVLLDMSGAAGLSAKSSEELKAMGSTFGAHRERIAGLAVVASSAVHDLFAEEGHFGGEAGMDLMACTAHADAREWLSTQA
;
A
#
# COMPACT_ATOMS: atom_id res chain seq x y z
N MET A 1 -2.48 16.38 -6.37
CA MET A 1 -2.27 14.94 -6.64
C MET A 1 -2.43 14.26 -5.30
N PRO A 2 -3.39 13.34 -5.14
CA PRO A 2 -3.78 12.77 -3.84
C PRO A 2 -2.81 11.70 -3.32
N VAL A 3 -1.92 11.19 -4.19
CA VAL A 3 -0.95 10.14 -3.83
C VAL A 3 0.45 10.72 -3.74
N PHE A 4 1.17 10.41 -2.67
CA PHE A 4 2.52 10.88 -2.38
C PHE A 4 3.41 9.72 -1.94
N THR A 5 4.71 9.82 -2.22
CA THR A 5 5.70 8.84 -1.74
C THR A 5 6.80 9.52 -0.93
N ARG A 6 7.30 8.80 0.07
CA ARG A 6 8.49 9.19 0.83
C ARG A 6 9.20 7.95 1.36
N TYR A 7 10.48 7.81 1.03
CA TYR A 7 11.34 6.87 1.73
C TYR A 7 11.90 7.53 3.00
N ARG A 8 11.68 6.93 4.17
CA ARG A 8 12.16 7.45 5.46
C ARG A 8 12.26 6.33 6.49
N ASP A 9 13.33 6.36 7.27
CA ASP A 9 13.53 5.44 8.41
C ASP A 9 13.42 3.97 7.99
N GLY A 10 13.97 3.61 6.83
CA GLY A 10 13.96 2.24 6.31
C GLY A 10 12.68 1.80 5.61
N VAL A 11 11.61 2.62 5.61
CA VAL A 11 10.29 2.26 5.07
C VAL A 11 9.93 3.17 3.91
N LEU A 12 9.39 2.60 2.83
CA LEU A 12 8.76 3.36 1.76
C LEU A 12 7.30 3.63 2.13
N VAL A 13 6.96 4.90 2.33
CA VAL A 13 5.59 5.32 2.68
C VAL A 13 4.90 5.84 1.43
N LEU A 14 3.73 5.29 1.11
CA LEU A 14 2.79 5.79 0.11
C LEU A 14 1.57 6.36 0.84
N THR A 15 1.30 7.65 0.72
CA THR A 15 0.15 8.29 1.37
C THR A 15 -0.90 8.66 0.33
N VAL A 16 -2.15 8.30 0.58
CA VAL A 16 -3.32 8.69 -0.21
C VAL A 16 -4.19 9.62 0.63
N ASP A 17 -4.37 10.85 0.15
CA ASP A 17 -5.16 11.90 0.79
C ASP A 17 -6.12 12.51 -0.24
N GLY A 18 -7.41 12.20 -0.09
CA GLY A 18 -8.48 12.57 -1.01
C GLY A 18 -8.93 11.45 -1.96
N ASP A 19 -9.68 11.85 -2.99
CA ASP A 19 -10.16 10.95 -4.04
C ASP A 19 -9.02 10.62 -5.01
N PHE A 20 -8.91 9.37 -5.41
CA PHE A 20 -7.81 8.84 -6.22
C PHE A 20 -8.27 7.70 -7.14
N THR A 21 -7.51 7.52 -8.20
CA THR A 21 -7.64 6.39 -9.14
C THR A 21 -6.55 5.35 -8.92
N ALA A 22 -6.81 4.10 -9.30
CA ALA A 22 -5.80 3.04 -9.29
C ALA A 22 -4.58 3.41 -10.17
N ASN A 23 -4.80 4.11 -11.29
CA ASN A 23 -3.73 4.58 -12.17
C ASN A 23 -2.83 5.63 -11.50
N GLU A 24 -3.38 6.52 -10.67
CA GLU A 24 -2.58 7.48 -9.91
C GLU A 24 -1.71 6.79 -8.87
N LEU A 25 -2.28 5.84 -8.12
CA LEU A 25 -1.54 5.01 -7.18
C LEU A 25 -0.42 4.26 -7.91
N HIS A 26 -0.74 3.61 -9.03
CA HIS A 26 0.20 2.87 -9.86
C HIS A 26 1.38 3.75 -10.30
N ARG A 27 1.09 4.92 -10.89
CA ARG A 27 2.12 5.83 -11.40
C ARG A 27 3.07 6.29 -10.30
N VAL A 28 2.53 6.62 -9.12
CA VAL A 28 3.32 7.11 -7.99
C VAL A 28 4.13 5.99 -7.34
N ALA A 29 3.53 4.82 -7.12
CA ALA A 29 4.23 3.63 -6.62
C ALA A 29 5.36 3.20 -7.56
N HIS A 30 5.07 3.09 -8.86
CA HIS A 30 6.06 2.74 -9.87
C HIS A 30 7.24 3.73 -9.86
N GLY A 31 6.97 5.04 -9.83
CA GLY A 31 8.01 6.06 -9.74
C GLY A 31 8.89 5.90 -8.49
N ALA A 32 8.31 5.57 -7.34
CA ALA A 32 9.06 5.36 -6.11
C ALA A 32 9.95 4.11 -6.15
N PHE A 33 9.51 3.03 -6.79
CA PHE A 33 10.36 1.86 -6.98
C PHE A 33 11.48 2.15 -7.99
N GLN A 34 11.27 3.00 -9.00
CA GLN A 34 12.35 3.38 -9.94
C GLN A 34 13.36 4.40 -9.36
N ASP A 35 13.11 4.95 -8.17
CA ASP A 35 14.01 5.90 -7.53
C ASP A 35 15.29 5.19 -7.02
N ASP A 36 16.46 5.70 -7.42
CA ASP A 36 17.77 5.19 -7.00
C ASP A 36 18.00 5.29 -5.48
N ALA A 37 17.27 6.18 -4.80
CA ALA A 37 17.30 6.31 -3.34
C ALA A 37 16.50 5.20 -2.62
N THR A 38 15.61 4.50 -3.32
CA THR A 38 14.83 3.40 -2.77
C THR A 38 15.64 2.11 -2.82
N PRO A 39 15.81 1.38 -1.71
CA PRO A 39 16.49 0.10 -1.71
C PRO A 39 15.90 -0.92 -2.70
N GLN A 40 16.70 -1.94 -3.03
CA GLN A 40 16.26 -3.01 -3.93
C GLN A 40 15.03 -3.76 -3.37
N VAL A 41 15.07 -4.09 -2.07
CA VAL A 41 13.96 -4.68 -1.30
C VAL A 41 13.65 -3.75 -0.13
N VAL A 42 12.38 -3.38 0.05
CA VAL A 42 11.96 -2.36 1.02
C VAL A 42 10.61 -2.73 1.67
N PRO A 43 10.45 -2.55 2.99
CA PRO A 43 9.13 -2.58 3.64
C PRO A 43 8.28 -1.41 3.17
N VAL A 44 6.99 -1.65 2.89
CA VAL A 44 6.07 -0.64 2.36
C VAL A 44 4.93 -0.36 3.34
N LEU A 45 4.68 0.92 3.61
CA LEU A 45 3.50 1.39 4.33
C LEU A 45 2.60 2.16 3.36
N LEU A 46 1.43 1.59 3.05
CA LEU A 46 0.37 2.26 2.31
C LEU A 46 -0.61 2.91 3.28
N ASP A 47 -0.54 4.23 3.41
CA ASP A 47 -1.43 5.04 4.24
C ASP A 47 -2.66 5.47 3.46
N MET A 48 -3.78 4.83 3.76
CA MET A 48 -5.10 5.08 3.19
C MET A 48 -6.02 5.81 4.17
N SER A 49 -5.51 6.32 5.29
CA SER A 49 -6.32 6.96 6.33
C SER A 49 -7.00 8.25 5.86
N GLY A 50 -6.41 8.94 4.87
CA GLY A 50 -6.98 10.11 4.19
C GLY A 50 -7.72 9.80 2.88
N ALA A 51 -7.76 8.53 2.46
CA ALA A 51 -8.33 8.16 1.17
C ALA A 51 -9.87 8.25 1.19
N ALA A 52 -10.44 8.97 0.21
CA ALA A 52 -11.88 9.07 0.05
C ALA A 52 -12.44 7.89 -0.75
N GLY A 53 -13.70 7.52 -0.46
CA GLY A 53 -14.47 6.61 -1.31
C GLY A 53 -14.06 5.13 -1.29
N LEU A 54 -13.18 4.70 -0.37
CA LEU A 54 -12.72 3.30 -0.28
C LEU A 54 -13.86 2.28 -0.21
N SER A 55 -14.90 2.56 0.60
CA SER A 55 -16.06 1.68 0.75
C SER A 55 -16.92 1.54 -0.51
N ALA A 56 -16.76 2.45 -1.47
CA ALA A 56 -17.47 2.42 -2.74
C ALA A 56 -16.62 1.83 -3.89
N LYS A 57 -15.36 1.46 -3.63
CA LYS A 57 -14.47 0.88 -4.64
C LYS A 57 -15.02 -0.48 -5.08
N SER A 58 -15.09 -0.65 -6.38
CA SER A 58 -15.45 -1.92 -7.00
C SER A 58 -14.35 -2.97 -6.80
N SER A 59 -14.70 -4.25 -7.01
CA SER A 59 -13.71 -5.33 -6.98
C SER A 59 -12.62 -5.15 -8.04
N GLU A 60 -12.94 -4.63 -9.22
CA GLU A 60 -11.98 -4.34 -10.28
C GLU A 60 -10.98 -3.25 -9.86
N GLU A 61 -11.45 -2.18 -9.20
CA GLU A 61 -10.58 -1.13 -8.68
C GLU A 61 -9.65 -1.66 -7.58
N LEU A 62 -10.17 -2.46 -6.66
CA LEU A 62 -9.35 -3.07 -5.59
C LEU A 62 -8.28 -4.00 -6.17
N LYS A 63 -8.64 -4.78 -7.20
CA LYS A 63 -7.68 -5.62 -7.93
C LYS A 63 -6.59 -4.79 -8.62
N ALA A 64 -6.98 -3.70 -9.29
CA ALA A 64 -6.04 -2.79 -9.94
C ALA A 64 -5.10 -2.10 -8.92
N MET A 65 -5.59 -1.81 -7.73
CA MET A 65 -4.75 -1.32 -6.63
C MET A 65 -3.77 -2.40 -6.16
N GLY A 66 -4.24 -3.64 -5.95
CA GLY A 66 -3.39 -4.75 -5.53
C GLY A 66 -2.30 -5.09 -6.55
N SER A 67 -2.65 -5.11 -7.84
CA SER A 67 -1.70 -5.42 -8.94
C SER A 67 -0.56 -4.42 -9.05
N THR A 68 -0.74 -3.18 -8.58
CA THR A 68 0.34 -2.20 -8.45
C THR A 68 1.47 -2.72 -7.57
N PHE A 69 1.13 -3.34 -6.44
CA PHE A 69 2.13 -3.92 -5.53
C PHE A 69 2.58 -5.29 -6.04
N GLY A 70 1.68 -6.11 -6.57
CA GLY A 70 2.02 -7.41 -7.15
C GLY A 70 3.09 -7.34 -8.24
N ALA A 71 3.06 -6.29 -9.08
CA ALA A 71 4.09 -6.03 -10.09
C ALA A 71 5.49 -5.75 -9.50
N HIS A 72 5.57 -5.40 -8.22
CA HIS A 72 6.79 -5.08 -7.49
C HIS A 72 7.05 -6.01 -6.31
N ARG A 73 6.36 -7.15 -6.21
CA ARG A 73 6.44 -8.07 -5.05
C ARG A 73 7.86 -8.50 -4.68
N GLU A 74 8.74 -8.69 -5.66
CA GLU A 74 10.14 -9.08 -5.43
C GLU A 74 10.98 -7.96 -4.79
N ARG A 75 10.43 -6.75 -4.72
CA ARG A 75 11.03 -5.56 -4.11
C ARG A 75 10.37 -5.16 -2.80
N ILE A 76 9.32 -5.87 -2.37
CA ILE A 76 8.54 -5.52 -1.19
C ILE A 76 8.79 -6.58 -0.12
N ALA A 77 9.36 -6.18 1.01
CA ALA A 77 9.58 -7.09 2.14
C ALA A 77 8.27 -7.45 2.87
N GLY A 78 7.33 -6.50 2.90
CA GLY A 78 6.00 -6.64 3.46
C GLY A 78 5.19 -5.36 3.22
N LEU A 79 3.87 -5.48 3.17
CA LEU A 79 2.96 -4.37 2.88
C LEU A 79 1.99 -4.10 4.04
N ALA A 80 2.25 -3.07 4.82
CA ALA A 80 1.28 -2.61 5.83
C ALA A 80 0.32 -1.59 5.21
N VAL A 81 -0.98 -1.73 5.44
CA VAL A 81 -2.01 -0.81 4.97
C VAL A 81 -2.68 -0.13 6.17
N VAL A 82 -2.47 1.17 6.35
CA VAL A 82 -3.15 1.93 7.39
C VAL A 82 -4.49 2.44 6.83
N ALA A 83 -5.60 1.98 7.40
CA ALA A 83 -6.93 2.40 7.00
C ALA A 83 -7.90 2.39 8.19
N SER A 84 -9.07 3.01 8.01
CA SER A 84 -10.17 2.86 8.97
C SER A 84 -10.57 1.39 9.10
N SER A 85 -10.90 0.94 10.32
CA SER A 85 -11.35 -0.44 10.58
C SER A 85 -12.59 -0.82 9.76
N ALA A 86 -13.42 0.15 9.37
CA ALA A 86 -14.60 -0.06 8.54
C ALA A 86 -14.29 -0.59 7.12
N VAL A 87 -13.04 -0.48 6.67
CA VAL A 87 -12.60 -0.92 5.33
C VAL A 87 -11.43 -1.89 5.38
N HIS A 88 -11.09 -2.45 6.55
CA HIS A 88 -9.98 -3.41 6.70
C HIS A 88 -10.17 -4.66 5.84
N ASP A 89 -11.41 -5.17 5.74
CA ASP A 89 -11.73 -6.35 4.93
C ASP A 89 -11.39 -6.16 3.43
N LEU A 90 -11.33 -4.92 2.94
CA LEU A 90 -10.91 -4.63 1.56
C LEU A 90 -9.43 -4.97 1.33
N PHE A 91 -8.64 -4.94 2.40
CA PHE A 91 -7.20 -5.21 2.44
C PHE A 91 -6.89 -6.50 3.19
N ALA A 92 -7.82 -7.44 3.28
CA ALA A 92 -7.52 -8.79 3.75
C ALA A 92 -6.66 -9.53 2.72
N GLU A 93 -5.82 -10.47 3.18
CA GLU A 93 -4.91 -11.25 2.34
C GLU A 93 -5.69 -12.06 1.27
N GLU A 94 -6.81 -12.67 1.65
CA GLU A 94 -7.69 -13.40 0.74
C GLU A 94 -8.67 -12.51 -0.04
N GLY A 95 -8.63 -11.19 0.20
CA GLY A 95 -9.48 -10.20 -0.45
C GLY A 95 -9.06 -9.89 -1.89
N HIS A 96 -9.86 -9.08 -2.59
CA HIS A 96 -9.56 -8.68 -3.97
C HIS A 96 -8.24 -7.92 -4.11
N PHE A 97 -7.92 -7.06 -3.14
CA PHE A 97 -6.63 -6.37 -3.11
C PHE A 97 -5.49 -7.34 -2.79
N GLY A 98 -5.63 -8.12 -1.71
CA GLY A 98 -4.56 -9.00 -1.22
C GLY A 98 -4.22 -10.11 -2.20
N GLY A 99 -5.23 -10.73 -2.82
CA GLY A 99 -5.03 -11.77 -3.83
C GLY A 99 -4.26 -11.29 -5.07
N GLU A 100 -4.44 -10.02 -5.48
CA GLU A 100 -3.67 -9.45 -6.60
C GLU A 100 -2.30 -8.92 -6.17
N ALA A 101 -2.16 -8.46 -4.92
CA ALA A 101 -0.85 -8.09 -4.37
C ALA A 101 0.06 -9.32 -4.23
N GLY A 102 -0.49 -10.48 -3.83
CA GLY A 102 0.20 -11.76 -3.81
C GLY A 102 1.46 -11.76 -2.93
N MET A 103 1.38 -11.09 -1.77
CA MET A 103 2.46 -10.94 -0.80
C MET A 103 1.90 -10.79 0.61
N ASP A 104 2.78 -10.95 1.61
CA ASP A 104 2.44 -10.72 3.01
C ASP A 104 2.03 -9.26 3.21
N LEU A 105 0.85 -9.07 3.77
CA LEU A 105 0.28 -7.76 4.04
C LEU A 105 -0.50 -7.75 5.35
N MET A 106 -0.60 -6.57 5.96
CA MET A 106 -1.38 -6.38 7.17
C MET A 106 -2.17 -5.07 7.13
N ALA A 107 -3.48 -5.14 7.34
CA ALA A 107 -4.31 -3.96 7.59
C ALA A 107 -4.14 -3.49 9.05
N CYS A 108 -3.91 -2.20 9.23
CA CYS A 108 -3.69 -1.56 10.53
C CYS A 108 -4.63 -0.35 10.68
N THR A 109 -4.97 0.03 11.92
CA THR A 109 -5.70 1.27 12.19
C THR A 109 -4.78 2.46 12.46
N ALA A 110 -3.49 2.21 12.77
CA ALA A 110 -2.51 3.22 13.09
C ALA A 110 -1.15 2.96 12.45
N HIS A 111 -0.41 4.04 12.18
CA HIS A 111 0.97 3.97 11.66
C HIS A 111 1.95 3.29 12.63
N ALA A 112 1.69 3.35 13.94
CA ALA A 112 2.55 2.71 14.94
C ALA A 112 2.53 1.18 14.75
N ASP A 113 1.35 0.58 14.68
CA ASP A 113 1.15 -0.86 14.49
C ASP A 113 1.72 -1.31 13.13
N ALA A 114 1.49 -0.52 12.08
CA ALA A 114 2.05 -0.78 10.76
C ALA A 114 3.59 -0.82 10.77
N ARG A 115 4.23 0.13 11.47
CA ARG A 115 5.69 0.18 11.60
C ARG A 115 6.24 -0.96 12.45
N GLU A 116 5.55 -1.29 13.53
CA GLU A 116 5.92 -2.42 14.39
C GLU A 116 5.89 -3.72 13.58
N TRP A 117 4.80 -3.98 12.85
CA TRP A 117 4.70 -5.16 12.00
C TRP A 117 5.78 -5.17 10.90
N LEU A 118 5.98 -4.07 10.18
CA LEU A 118 7.02 -3.98 9.13
C LEU A 118 8.43 -4.21 9.67
N SER A 119 8.71 -3.87 10.93
CA SER A 119 10.01 -4.16 11.56
C SER A 119 10.28 -5.66 11.74
N THR A 120 9.24 -6.49 11.70
CA THR A 120 9.36 -7.96 11.72
C THR A 120 9.57 -8.57 10.34
N GLN A 121 9.39 -7.79 9.27
CA GLN A 121 9.50 -8.21 7.87
C GLN A 121 10.87 -7.86 7.25
N ALA A 122 11.66 -7.03 7.94
CA ALA A 122 12.93 -6.46 7.46
C ALA A 122 14.16 -7.29 7.87
#